data_AF-A0A3N5HCP4-F1
#
_entry.id   AF-A0A3N5HCP4-F1
#
_cell.length_a   1.000
_cell.length_b   1.000
_cell.length_c   1.000
_cell.angle_alpha   90.00
_cell.angle_beta   90.00
_cell.angle_gamma   90.00
#
_symmetry.space_group_name_H-M   'P 1'
#
loop_
_entity.id
_entity.type
_entity.pdbx_description
1 polymer ?
#
loop_
_entity_poly.entity_id
_entity_poly.type
_entity_poly.pdbx_seq_one_letter_code
_entity_poly.pdbx_strand_id
1 'polypeptide(L)' 'MDIRKVKKLIELLEQSDVAEIEIREGEESLRISRQGGGAAPFV' A
#
# COMPACT_ATOMS: atom_id res chain seq x y z
N MET A 1 -10.00 5.77 0.90
CA MET A 1 -9.65 4.59 1.76
C MET A 1 -9.53 4.96 3.26
N ASP A 2 -9.90 4.09 4.21
CA ASP A 2 -9.78 4.33 5.69
C ASP A 2 -8.45 3.77 6.25
N ILE A 3 -7.84 4.47 7.21
CA ILE A 3 -6.57 4.08 7.86
C ILE A 3 -6.57 2.66 8.45
N ARG A 4 -7.74 2.15 8.88
CA ARG A 4 -7.92 0.76 9.36
C ARG A 4 -7.69 -0.26 8.24
N LYS A 5 -8.13 0.03 7.01
CA LYS A 5 -7.86 -0.82 5.84
C LYS A 5 -6.36 -0.82 5.53
N VAL A 6 -5.72 0.35 5.59
CA VAL A 6 -4.28 0.50 5.32
C VAL A 6 -3.43 -0.33 6.28
N LYS A 7 -3.70 -0.27 7.59
CA LYS A 7 -2.98 -1.08 8.59
C LYS A 7 -3.06 -2.57 8.32
N LYS A 8 -4.25 -3.08 8.00
CA LYS A 8 -4.44 -4.49 7.66
C LYS A 8 -3.63 -4.90 6.42
N LEU A 9 -3.51 -4.03 5.43
CA LEU A 9 -2.72 -4.31 4.23
C LEU A 9 -1.21 -4.32 4.52
N ILE A 10 -0.74 -3.47 5.42
CA ILE A 10 0.65 -3.49 5.90
C ILE A 10 0.94 -4.80 6.62
N GLU A 11 0.07 -5.20 7.55
CA GLU A 11 0.20 -6.49 8.27
C GLU A 11 0.23 -7.69 7.30
N LEU A 12 -0.65 -7.68 6.28
CA LEU A 12 -0.68 -8.73 5.26
C LEU A 12 0.56 -8.70 4.36
N LEU A 13 1.08 -7.52 4.01
CA LEU A 13 2.28 -7.37 3.21
C LEU A 13 3.51 -7.91 3.96
N GLU A 14 3.61 -7.63 5.26
CA GLU A 14 4.69 -8.11 6.13
C GLU A 14 4.65 -9.63 6.34
N GLN A 15 3.45 -10.22 6.40
CA GLN A 15 3.25 -11.67 6.60
C GLN A 15 3.32 -12.50 5.32
N SER A 16 3.32 -11.88 4.14
CA SER A 16 3.39 -12.58 2.85
C SER A 16 4.83 -12.58 2.32
N ASP A 17 5.05 -13.12 1.12
CA ASP A 17 6.28 -12.91 0.33
C ASP A 17 6.08 -11.88 -0.80
N VAL A 18 5.01 -11.08 -0.69
CA VAL A 18 4.65 -10.08 -1.69
C VAL A 18 5.50 -8.82 -1.50
N ALA A 19 6.08 -8.34 -2.60
CA ALA A 19 6.87 -7.11 -2.59
C ALA A 19 6.01 -5.84 -2.52
N GLU A 20 4.80 -5.88 -3.09
CA GLU A 20 3.92 -4.72 -3.24
C GLU A 20 2.44 -5.07 -3.36
N ILE A 21 1.58 -4.21 -2.82
CA ILE A 21 0.12 -4.24 -2.99
C ILE A 21 -0.34 -2.89 -3.53
N GLU A 22 -1.06 -2.90 -4.66
CA GLU A 22 -1.80 -1.74 -5.17
C GLU A 22 -3.31 -2.02 -5.12
N ILE A 23 -4.07 -1.06 -4.62
CA ILE A 23 -5.53 -1.11 -4.61
C ILE A 23 -6.12 0.20 -5.12
N ARG A 24 -7.23 0.07 -5.85
CA ARG A 24 -7.95 1.18 -6.46
C ARG A 24 -9.40 1.19 -5.99
N GLU A 25 -9.88 2.34 -5.55
CA GLU A 25 -11.24 2.55 -5.08
C GLU A 25 -11.79 3.81 -5.79
N GLY A 26 -12.48 3.59 -6.92
CA GLY A 26 -12.88 4.69 -7.82
C GLY A 26 -11.67 5.36 -8.46
N GLU A 27 -11.50 6.65 -8.18
CA GLU A 27 -10.36 7.46 -8.65
C GLU A 27 -9.17 7.45 -7.66
N GLU A 28 -9.37 6.93 -6.43
CA GLU A 28 -8.30 6.82 -5.44
C GLU A 28 -7.45 5.56 -5.70
N SER A 29 -6.13 5.68 -5.57
CA SER A 29 -5.21 4.53 -5.56
C SER A 29 -4.29 4.59 -4.34
N LEU A 30 -4.01 3.43 -3.75
CA LEU A 30 -2.98 3.26 -2.72
C LEU A 30 -2.03 2.14 -3.14
N ARG A 31 -0.74 2.44 -3.08
CA ARG A 31 0.35 1.50 -3.30
C ARG A 31 1.17 1.36 -2.02
N ILE A 32 1.35 0.14 -1.55
CA ILE A 32 2.16 -0.20 -0.36
C ILE A 32 3.27 -1.15 -0.82
N SER A 33 4.53 -0.77 -0.60
CA SER A 33 5.70 -1.57 -0.94
C SER A 33 6.51 -1.92 0.29
N ARG A 34 7.08 -3.14 0.32
CA ARG A 34 7.86 -3.68 1.44
C ARG A 34 9.19 -2.94 1.62
N GLN A 35 9.80 -2.57 0.50
CA GLN A 35 10.99 -1.73 0.52
C GLN A 35 10.48 -0.30 0.51
N GLY A 36 10.92 0.52 1.46
CA GLY A 36 10.67 1.96 1.49
C GLY A 36 11.36 2.67 0.33
N GLY A 37 11.02 2.29 -0.89
CA GLY A 37 11.51 2.86 -2.13
C GLY A 37 10.67 4.07 -2.45
N GLY A 38 11.01 5.18 -1.80
CA GLY A 38 10.65 6.54 -2.17
C GLY A 38 9.15 6.79 -2.34
N ALA A 39 8.57 7.53 -1.41
CA ALA A 39 7.42 8.35 -1.75
C ALA A 39 7.79 9.18 -3.01
N ALA A 40 7.35 8.72 -4.18
CA ALA A 40 7.38 9.54 -5.37
C ALA A 40 6.50 10.75 -5.05
N PRO A 41 7.00 11.99 -5.20
CA PRO A 41 6.19 13.16 -4.97
C PRO A 41 5.01 13.08 -5.95
N PHE A 42 3.80 13.19 -5.43
CA PHE A 42 2.63 13.48 -6.24
C PHE A 42 2.91 14.84 -6.91
N VAL A 43 3.16 14.82 -8.22
CA VAL A 43 3.31 16.03 -9.06
C VAL A 43 1.95 16.51 -9.53
#